data_AF-A0A2D5ZUZ9-F1
#
_entry.id   AF-A0A2D5ZUZ9-F1
#
_cell.length_a   1.000
_cell.length_b   1.000
_cell.length_c   1.000
_cell.angle_alpha   90.00
_cell.angle_beta   90.00
_cell.angle_gamma   90.00
#
_symmetry.space_group_name_H-M   'P 1'
#
loop_
_entity.id
_entity.type
_entity.pdbx_description
1 polymer ?
#
loop_
_entity_poly.entity_id
_entity_poly.type
_entity_poly.pdbx_seq_one_letter_code
_entity_poly.pdbx_strand_id
1 'polypeptide(L)'
;MEFKYTSGKGLVLVRGATQISVDVQLCFPLKQRHKYFSVRDGENQEVAFVEDLGSLDMSSRRAFEAALEAARFHFRVEGIISITESLERRHWVVRTQAGLRKFQTKLSEFPFELDQGYLVTDLFGDQYVLPDVRQMDVESQQQLWPLV
;
A
#
# COMPACT_ATOMS: atom_id res chain seq x y z
N MET A 1 7.64 -2.89 -23.83
CA MET A 1 6.41 -2.20 -23.38
C MET A 1 6.86 -0.90 -22.77
N GLU A 2 6.30 0.24 -23.16
CA GLU A 2 6.81 1.55 -22.75
C GLU A 2 5.81 2.24 -21.82
N PHE A 3 6.28 2.69 -20.67
CA PHE A 3 5.50 3.41 -19.67
C PHE A 3 6.06 4.80 -19.43
N LYS A 4 5.18 5.78 -19.24
CA LYS A 4 5.54 7.15 -18.88
C LYS A 4 4.73 7.59 -17.68
N TYR A 5 5.38 8.28 -16.75
CA TYR A 5 4.71 8.88 -15.61
C TYR A 5 4.76 10.40 -15.76
N THR A 6 3.62 11.05 -15.62
CA THR A 6 3.52 12.51 -15.65
C THR A 6 2.76 12.99 -14.43
N SER A 7 3.38 13.89 -13.67
CA SER A 7 2.74 14.50 -12.50
C SER A 7 1.42 15.16 -12.91
N GLY A 8 0.32 14.81 -12.23
CA GLY A 8 -1.04 15.26 -12.56
C GLY A 8 -1.80 14.45 -13.63
N LYS A 9 -1.12 13.60 -14.43
CA LYS A 9 -1.77 12.69 -15.39
C LYS A 9 -1.67 11.20 -15.02
N GLY A 10 -0.79 10.85 -14.08
CA GLY A 10 -0.59 9.47 -13.65
C GLY A 10 0.30 8.66 -14.60
N LEU A 11 0.15 7.34 -14.57
CA LEU A 11 0.87 6.42 -15.43
C LEU A 11 0.18 6.31 -16.80
N VAL A 12 0.99 6.25 -17.86
CA VAL A 12 0.54 6.14 -19.24
C VAL A 12 1.26 4.98 -19.90
N LEU A 13 0.49 4.09 -20.54
CA LEU A 13 0.99 3.04 -21.43
C LEU A 13 1.07 3.59 -22.85
N VAL A 14 2.25 3.47 -23.48
CA VAL A 14 2.49 3.89 -24.87
C VAL A 14 2.49 2.66 -25.79
N ARG A 15 1.64 2.68 -26.82
CA ARG A 15 1.57 1.66 -27.88
C ARG A 15 1.57 2.33 -29.25
N GLY A 16 2.75 2.44 -29.86
CA GLY A 16 2.91 3.12 -31.15
C GLY A 16 2.48 4.60 -31.03
N ALA A 17 1.45 4.99 -31.77
CA ALA A 17 0.91 6.36 -31.72
C ALA A 17 -0.11 6.58 -30.58
N THR A 18 -0.57 5.52 -29.91
CA THR A 18 -1.62 5.59 -28.90
C THR A 18 -1.04 5.70 -27.50
N GLN A 19 -1.66 6.55 -26.67
CA GLN A 19 -1.36 6.70 -25.25
C GLN A 19 -2.63 6.41 -24.45
N ILE A 20 -2.51 5.54 -23.46
CA ILE A 20 -3.64 5.11 -22.61
C ILE A 20 -3.27 5.46 -21.17
N SER A 21 -4.11 6.24 -20.49
CA SER A 21 -3.99 6.42 -19.04
C SER A 21 -4.31 5.11 -18.36
N VAL A 22 -3.43 4.68 -17.46
CA VAL A 22 -3.55 3.37 -16.81
C VAL A 22 -3.28 3.45 -15.32
N ASP A 23 -3.94 2.57 -14.57
CA ASP A 23 -3.67 2.30 -13.17
C ASP A 23 -2.94 0.97 -13.00
N VAL A 24 -2.23 0.85 -11.88
CA VAL A 24 -1.46 -0.35 -11.53
C VAL A 24 -2.06 -1.00 -10.30
N GLN A 25 -2.34 -2.30 -10.39
CA GLN A 25 -2.77 -3.12 -9.26
C GLN A 25 -1.77 -4.24 -9.02
N LEU A 26 -1.33 -4.40 -7.76
CA LEU A 26 -0.58 -5.59 -7.36
C LEU A 26 -1.47 -6.83 -7.47
N CYS A 27 -0.94 -7.86 -8.09
CA CYS A 27 -1.52 -9.18 -8.12
C CYS A 27 -0.89 -10.07 -7.05
N PHE A 28 -1.57 -11.17 -6.74
CA PHE A 28 -1.03 -12.18 -5.85
C PHE A 28 0.26 -12.81 -6.44
N PRO A 29 1.27 -13.14 -5.61
CA PRO A 29 1.35 -12.93 -4.16
C PRO A 29 1.86 -11.53 -3.76
N LEU A 30 1.08 -10.86 -2.89
CA LEU A 30 1.34 -9.48 -2.44
C LEU A 30 2.69 -9.30 -1.70
N LYS A 31 3.27 -10.39 -1.16
CA LYS A 31 4.61 -10.38 -0.56
C LYS A 31 5.72 -10.04 -1.54
N GLN A 32 5.51 -10.29 -2.83
CA GLN A 32 6.51 -10.03 -3.86
C GLN A 32 6.26 -8.65 -4.47
N ARG A 33 6.50 -7.58 -3.68
CA ARG A 33 6.14 -6.19 -4.01
C ARG A 33 6.71 -5.62 -5.32
N HIS A 34 7.62 -6.34 -5.99
CA HIS A 34 8.19 -5.98 -7.30
C HIS A 34 7.72 -6.89 -8.45
N LYS A 35 6.71 -7.73 -8.20
CA LYS A 35 6.25 -8.74 -9.14
C LYS A 35 4.73 -8.77 -9.24
N TYR A 36 4.28 -9.17 -10.42
CA TYR A 36 2.88 -9.40 -10.79
C TYR A 36 2.02 -8.14 -10.65
N PHE A 37 1.97 -7.34 -11.71
CA PHE A 37 1.15 -6.13 -11.79
C PHE A 37 0.15 -6.22 -12.93
N SER A 38 -1.13 -6.05 -12.60
CA SER A 38 -2.18 -5.81 -13.58
C SER A 38 -2.18 -4.32 -13.92
N VAL A 39 -2.00 -4.00 -15.20
CA VAL A 39 -2.11 -2.64 -15.74
C VAL A 39 -3.47 -2.50 -16.40
N ARG A 40 -4.26 -1.55 -15.90
CA ARG A 40 -5.68 -1.43 -16.24
C ARG A 40 -5.98 -0.05 -16.81
N ASP A 41 -6.88 0.01 -17.79
CA ASP A 41 -7.37 1.28 -18.34
C ASP A 41 -8.49 1.90 -17.48
N GLY A 42 -9.01 3.05 -17.93
CA GLY A 42 -10.09 3.76 -17.24
C GLY A 42 -11.43 3.02 -17.17
N GLU A 43 -11.63 1.98 -17.99
CA GLU A 43 -12.79 1.08 -17.95
C GLU A 43 -12.52 -0.16 -17.08
N ASN A 44 -11.40 -0.16 -16.34
CA ASN A 44 -10.95 -1.24 -15.47
C ASN A 44 -10.69 -2.57 -16.22
N GLN A 45 -10.37 -2.49 -17.52
CA GLN A 45 -9.95 -3.63 -18.32
C GLN A 45 -8.43 -3.80 -18.24
N GLU A 46 -7.96 -5.04 -18.06
CA GLU A 46 -6.52 -5.30 -18.10
C GLU A 46 -6.01 -5.13 -19.52
N VAL A 47 -5.13 -4.15 -19.70
CA VAL A 47 -4.51 -3.85 -20.99
C VAL A 47 -3.09 -4.39 -21.07
N ALA A 48 -2.44 -4.64 -19.93
CA ALA A 48 -1.14 -5.27 -19.86
C ALA A 48 -0.92 -5.96 -18.50
N PHE A 49 0.01 -6.91 -18.49
CA PHE A 49 0.49 -7.56 -17.29
C PHE A 49 2.02 -7.43 -17.22
N VAL A 50 2.55 -6.99 -16.09
CA VAL A 50 3.99 -6.87 -15.84
C VAL A 50 4.37 -7.86 -14.75
N GLU A 51 5.09 -8.92 -15.13
CA GLU A 51 5.46 -9.97 -14.18
C GLU A 51 6.55 -9.52 -13.20
N ASP A 52 7.53 -8.74 -13.67
CA ASP A 52 8.64 -8.24 -12.86
C ASP A 52 9.05 -6.85 -13.38
N LEU A 53 9.19 -5.87 -12.48
CA LEU A 53 9.64 -4.52 -12.86
C LEU A 53 11.06 -4.53 -13.48
N GLY A 54 11.89 -5.52 -13.14
CA GLY A 54 13.20 -5.74 -13.74
C GLY A 54 13.16 -6.12 -15.22
N SER A 55 12.00 -6.54 -15.73
CA SER A 55 11.82 -6.81 -17.17
C SER A 55 11.56 -5.56 -18.01
N LEU A 56 11.25 -4.42 -17.37
CA LEU A 56 11.02 -3.14 -18.04
C LEU A 56 12.35 -2.43 -18.32
N ASP A 57 12.37 -1.60 -19.36
CA ASP A 57 13.48 -0.67 -19.56
C ASP A 57 13.54 0.34 -18.42
N MET A 58 14.70 0.95 -18.21
CA MET A 58 14.96 1.84 -17.06
C MET A 58 13.99 3.01 -16.96
N SER A 59 13.53 3.56 -18.09
CA SER A 59 12.61 4.70 -18.08
C SER A 59 11.20 4.26 -17.67
N SER A 60 10.73 3.16 -18.25
CA SER A 60 9.45 2.55 -17.92
C SER A 60 9.39 2.08 -16.47
N ARG A 61 10.47 1.45 -15.98
CA ARG A 61 10.58 1.03 -14.59
C ARG A 61 10.44 2.20 -13.63
N ARG A 62 11.16 3.31 -13.87
CA ARG A 62 11.04 4.52 -13.05
C ARG A 62 9.64 5.12 -13.08
N ALA A 63 8.99 5.12 -14.24
CA ALA A 63 7.61 5.58 -14.36
C ALA A 63 6.66 4.71 -13.52
N PHE A 64 6.85 3.39 -13.57
CA PHE A 64 6.07 2.44 -12.78
C PHE A 64 6.31 2.60 -11.28
N GLU A 65 7.57 2.72 -10.86
CA GLU A 65 7.94 2.98 -9.46
C GLU A 65 7.35 4.31 -8.97
N ALA A 66 7.41 5.39 -9.76
CA ALA A 66 6.78 6.67 -9.43
C ALA A 66 5.25 6.57 -9.32
N ALA A 67 4.62 5.77 -10.20
CA ALA A 67 3.18 5.51 -10.13
C ALA A 67 2.82 4.70 -8.89
N LEU A 68 3.58 3.65 -8.55
CA LEU A 68 3.39 2.86 -7.35
C LEU A 68 3.63 3.67 -6.07
N GLU A 69 4.62 4.57 -6.07
CA GLU A 69 4.89 5.52 -5.01
C GLU A 69 3.72 6.50 -4.82
N ALA A 70 3.24 7.11 -5.91
CA ALA A 70 2.08 7.98 -5.87
C ALA A 70 0.79 7.25 -5.49
N ALA A 71 0.69 5.98 -5.88
CA ALA A 71 -0.42 5.09 -5.56
C ALA A 71 -0.24 4.34 -4.24
N ARG A 72 0.84 4.61 -3.45
CA ARG A 72 1.12 3.91 -2.18
C ARG A 72 -0.15 3.83 -1.36
N PHE A 73 -0.72 2.64 -1.38
CA PHE A 73 -2.04 2.41 -0.85
C PHE A 73 -1.87 2.21 0.65
N HIS A 74 -2.01 3.30 1.38
CA HIS A 74 -2.04 3.24 2.83
C HIS A 74 -3.47 2.93 3.25
N PHE A 75 -3.65 1.86 4.01
CA PHE A 75 -4.90 1.64 4.71
C PHE A 75 -5.02 2.69 5.81
N ARG A 76 -5.88 3.69 5.59
CA ARG A 76 -6.21 4.67 6.61
C ARG A 76 -7.05 3.99 7.69
N VAL A 77 -6.46 3.84 8.87
CA VAL A 77 -7.13 3.28 10.03
C VAL A 77 -7.99 4.36 10.66
N GLU A 78 -9.25 4.03 10.92
CA GLU A 78 -10.23 4.90 11.56
C GLU A 78 -10.47 4.50 13.03
N GLY A 79 -10.00 3.32 13.44
CA GLY A 79 -10.07 2.83 14.81
C GLY A 79 -9.40 1.46 14.96
N ILE A 80 -8.92 1.17 16.16
CA ILE A 80 -8.28 -0.09 16.55
C ILE A 80 -9.26 -0.84 17.46
N ILE A 81 -9.63 -2.04 17.04
CA ILE A 81 -10.54 -2.92 17.80
C ILE A 81 -9.74 -3.76 18.78
N SER A 82 -8.61 -4.32 18.35
CA SER A 82 -7.72 -5.06 19.25
C SER A 82 -6.30 -5.18 18.74
N ILE A 83 -5.38 -5.20 19.69
CA ILE A 83 -3.98 -5.56 19.49
C ILE A 83 -3.68 -6.66 20.49
N THR A 84 -3.39 -7.87 19.99
CA THR A 84 -3.02 -9.00 20.85
C THR A 84 -1.66 -9.55 20.48
N GLU A 85 -0.90 -9.96 21.47
CA GLU A 85 0.43 -10.52 21.28
C GLU A 85 0.35 -12.03 21.43
N SER A 86 0.96 -12.76 20.49
CA SER A 86 1.06 -14.21 20.53
C SER A 86 2.36 -14.64 19.86
N LEU A 87 3.19 -15.34 20.62
CA LEU A 87 4.57 -15.67 20.23
C LEU A 87 5.32 -14.38 19.84
N GLU A 88 6.11 -14.39 18.77
CA GLU A 88 6.85 -13.23 18.25
C GLU A 88 6.01 -12.33 17.31
N ARG A 89 4.69 -12.36 17.44
CA ARG A 89 3.76 -11.61 16.57
C ARG A 89 2.79 -10.77 17.35
N ARG A 90 2.47 -9.62 16.77
CA ARG A 90 1.36 -8.76 17.18
C ARG A 90 0.25 -8.86 16.15
N HIS A 91 -0.94 -9.18 16.60
CA HIS A 91 -2.14 -9.36 15.80
C HIS A 91 -3.01 -8.12 15.95
N TRP A 92 -3.30 -7.50 14.83
CA TRP A 92 -4.07 -6.26 14.76
C TRP A 92 -5.45 -6.55 14.19
N VAL A 93 -6.47 -5.98 14.79
CA VAL A 93 -7.83 -5.90 14.25
C VAL A 93 -8.21 -4.42 14.22
N VAL A 94 -8.42 -3.88 13.02
CA VAL A 94 -8.65 -2.45 12.83
C VAL A 94 -9.82 -2.20 11.90
N ARG A 95 -10.50 -1.06 12.09
CA ARG A 95 -11.44 -0.52 11.13
C ARG A 95 -10.70 0.45 10.22
N THR A 96 -10.87 0.29 8.92
CA THR A 96 -10.36 1.20 7.90
C THR A 96 -11.52 1.77 7.10
N GLN A 97 -11.27 2.81 6.31
CA GLN A 97 -12.27 3.34 5.37
C GLN A 97 -12.83 2.27 4.41
N ALA A 98 -12.03 1.24 4.09
CA ALA A 98 -12.41 0.11 3.24
C ALA A 98 -13.03 -1.07 4.01
N GLY A 99 -13.32 -0.90 5.31
CA GLY A 99 -13.89 -1.92 6.19
C GLY A 99 -12.88 -2.54 7.16
N LEU A 100 -13.28 -3.67 7.75
CA LEU A 100 -12.50 -4.38 8.77
C LEU A 100 -11.25 -5.04 8.17
N ARG A 101 -10.10 -4.86 8.81
CA ARG A 101 -8.84 -5.51 8.45
C ARG A 101 -8.25 -6.26 9.64
N LYS A 102 -7.61 -7.38 9.34
CA LYS A 102 -6.83 -8.18 10.30
C LYS A 102 -5.45 -8.41 9.71
N PHE A 103 -4.41 -8.04 10.44
CA PHE A 103 -3.04 -8.18 9.97
C PHE A 103 -2.08 -8.49 11.12
N GLN A 104 -0.83 -8.79 10.78
CA GLN A 104 0.20 -9.20 11.73
C GLN A 104 1.47 -8.38 11.52
N THR A 105 2.11 -7.97 12.61
CA THR A 105 3.46 -7.40 12.63
C THR A 105 4.39 -8.27 13.48
N LYS A 106 5.71 -8.09 13.34
CA LYS A 106 6.65 -8.67 14.31
C LYS A 106 6.46 -7.99 15.66
N LEU A 107 6.62 -8.74 16.75
CA LEU A 107 6.53 -8.19 18.10
C LEU A 107 7.58 -7.10 18.37
N SER A 108 8.78 -7.29 17.80
CA SER A 108 9.91 -6.36 17.89
C SER A 108 9.78 -5.11 17.01
N GLU A 109 8.77 -5.05 16.14
CA GLU A 109 8.55 -3.93 15.23
C GLU A 109 7.45 -3.02 15.80
N PHE A 110 7.82 -1.79 16.10
CA PHE A 110 6.95 -0.76 16.65
C PHE A 110 6.43 0.15 15.53
N PRO A 111 5.27 0.82 15.72
CA PRO A 111 4.79 1.83 14.80
C PRO A 111 5.85 2.91 14.56
N PHE A 112 6.04 3.30 13.30
CA PHE A 112 6.95 4.37 12.93
C PHE A 112 6.21 5.72 13.00
N GLU A 113 6.75 6.68 13.74
CA GLU A 113 6.15 8.01 13.89
C GLU A 113 6.23 8.81 12.58
N LEU A 114 5.12 9.47 12.22
CA LEU A 114 5.01 10.40 11.10
C LEU A 114 4.71 11.81 11.66
N ASP A 115 4.86 12.84 10.83
CA ASP A 115 4.44 14.21 11.19
C ASP A 115 2.98 14.27 11.69
N GLN A 116 2.13 13.35 11.22
CA GLN A 116 0.72 13.23 11.61
C GLN A 116 0.34 11.76 11.82
N GLY A 117 0.69 11.21 12.98
CA GLY A 117 0.29 9.88 13.41
C GLY A 117 1.39 8.84 13.23
N TYR A 118 1.02 7.61 12.86
CA TYR A 118 1.95 6.49 12.83
C TYR A 118 1.76 5.60 11.60
N LEU A 119 2.84 5.00 11.15
CA LEU A 119 2.85 3.99 10.09
C LEU A 119 3.13 2.62 10.70
N VAL A 120 2.26 1.66 10.39
CA VAL A 120 2.47 0.25 10.72
C VAL A 120 2.60 -0.53 9.42
N THR A 121 3.66 -1.32 9.30
CA THR A 121 3.87 -2.20 8.15
C THR A 121 3.67 -3.63 8.60
N ASP A 122 2.77 -4.37 7.93
CA ASP A 122 2.53 -5.76 8.27
C ASP A 122 3.62 -6.70 7.73
N LEU A 123 3.52 -8.00 8.00
CA LEU A 123 4.48 -9.02 7.55
C LEU A 123 4.53 -9.21 6.02
N PHE A 124 3.64 -8.59 5.25
CA PHE A 124 3.43 -8.81 3.82
C PHE A 124 3.94 -7.71 2.86
N GLY A 125 4.51 -6.56 3.19
CA GLY A 125 4.03 -5.58 4.13
C GLY A 125 3.03 -4.62 3.49
N ASP A 126 1.78 -4.76 3.86
CA ASP A 126 0.81 -3.71 3.65
C ASP A 126 1.06 -2.59 4.68
N GLN A 127 0.78 -1.35 4.27
CA GLN A 127 1.02 -0.16 5.08
C GLN A 127 -0.29 0.39 5.64
N TYR A 128 -0.34 0.57 6.95
CA TYR A 128 -1.48 1.07 7.70
C TYR A 128 -1.10 2.40 8.34
N VAL A 129 -1.82 3.46 8.00
CA VAL A 129 -1.62 4.78 8.61
C VAL A 129 -2.64 4.95 9.74
N LEU A 130 -2.11 5.04 10.95
CA LEU A 130 -2.84 5.35 12.17
C LEU A 130 -2.86 6.87 12.37
N PRO A 131 -3.99 7.46 12.80
CA PRO A 131 -4.02 8.85 13.24
C PRO A 131 -3.11 9.06 14.47
N ASP A 132 -2.86 10.33 14.80
CA ASP A 132 -2.28 10.66 16.10
C ASP A 132 -3.16 10.09 17.21
N VAL A 133 -2.53 9.46 18.21
CA VAL A 133 -3.23 8.79 19.32
C VAL A 133 -4.24 9.72 20.00
N ARG A 134 -3.94 11.01 20.11
CA ARG A 134 -4.81 12.03 20.73
C ARG A 134 -6.09 12.31 19.93
N GLN A 135 -6.11 11.93 18.66
CA GLN A 135 -7.24 12.10 17.75
C GLN A 135 -8.09 10.82 17.62
N MET A 136 -7.65 9.70 18.20
CA MET A 136 -8.37 8.43 18.16
C MET A 136 -9.43 8.35 19.27
N ASP A 137 -10.37 7.41 19.15
CA ASP A 137 -11.31 7.10 20.24
C ASP A 137 -10.60 6.43 21.44
N VAL A 138 -11.25 6.45 22.60
CA VAL A 138 -10.64 5.97 23.87
C VAL A 138 -10.22 4.50 23.81
N GLU A 139 -10.98 3.64 23.13
CA GLU A 139 -10.65 2.22 22.98
C GLU A 139 -9.38 2.04 22.14
N SER A 140 -9.32 2.74 21.01
CA SER A 140 -8.14 2.77 20.16
C SER A 140 -6.90 3.29 20.89
N GLN A 141 -7.05 4.35 21.69
CA GLN A 141 -5.97 4.91 22.49
C GLN A 141 -5.41 3.88 23.47
N GLN A 142 -6.28 3.19 24.22
CA GLN A 142 -5.86 2.18 25.19
C GLN A 142 -5.07 1.04 24.55
N GLN A 143 -5.45 0.64 23.33
CA GLN A 143 -4.75 -0.42 22.59
C GLN A 143 -3.37 0.06 22.08
N LEU A 144 -3.29 1.28 21.53
CA LEU A 144 -2.07 1.77 20.86
C LEU A 144 -1.03 2.35 21.81
N TRP A 145 -1.45 2.98 22.91
CA TRP A 145 -0.57 3.65 23.86
C TRP A 145 0.65 2.84 24.35
N PRO A 146 0.55 1.50 24.57
CA PRO A 146 1.72 0.70 24.96
C PRO A 146 2.82 0.60 23.89
N LEU A 147 2.56 1.04 22.66
CA LEU A 147 3.42 0.88 21.50
C LEU A 147 4.00 2.18 20.95
N VAL A 148 3.60 3.34 21.47
CA VAL A 148 3.99 4.67 20.98
C VAL A 148 4.43 5.60 22.09
#